data_AF-A0A7R9XXL9-F1
#
_entry.id   AF-A0A7R9XXL9-F1
#
_cell.length_a   1.000
_cell.length_b   1.000
_cell.length_c   1.000
_cell.angle_alpha   90.00
_cell.angle_beta   90.00
_cell.angle_gamma   90.00
#
_symmetry.space_group_name_H-M   'P 1'
#
loop_
_entity.id
_entity.type
_entity.pdbx_description
1 polymer ?
#
loop_
_entity_poly.entity_id
_entity_poly.type
_entity_poly.pdbx_seq_one_letter_code
_entity_poly.pdbx_strand_id
1 'polypeptide(L)'
;TDLALDYGIYGGRAAEGYALSLAIPEDDVNYDDKADVAELNGLGVSQTFLCRAGGEMGLDPDFLPYMRLANCSGTDAFHLESLFRNEAWDHMRVPLSEESEAAVCKTMIEGCDAVLAGTESFRSEDRAVCREGLAGGHAPRRLLAALQREGERRALAGLRDAFAARQEALPTLEYYATWRLKSLSLIDEDGESTYSGNYDSSGIW
;
A
#
# COMPACT_ATOMS: atom_id res chain seq x y z
N THR A 1 -4.75 4.49 21.01
CA THR A 1 -5.93 4.76 21.85
C THR A 1 -7.08 5.08 20.92
N ASP A 2 -8.12 4.26 20.95
CA ASP A 2 -9.32 4.46 20.16
C ASP A 2 -10.26 5.36 20.96
N LEU A 3 -10.50 6.57 20.49
CA LEU A 3 -11.27 7.58 21.23
C LEU A 3 -12.73 7.18 21.45
N ALA A 4 -13.31 6.41 20.53
CA ALA A 4 -14.69 5.97 20.63
C ALA A 4 -14.81 4.80 21.62
N LEU A 5 -13.90 3.83 21.56
CA LEU A 5 -13.90 2.67 22.46
C LEU A 5 -13.42 3.01 23.88
N ASP A 6 -12.30 3.73 24.00
CA ASP A 6 -11.64 3.99 25.27
C ASP A 6 -12.36 5.09 26.08
N TYR A 7 -12.93 6.09 25.38
CA TYR A 7 -13.45 7.31 26.02
C TYR A 7 -14.90 7.67 25.63
N GLY A 8 -15.50 7.01 24.63
CA GLY A 8 -16.84 7.35 24.14
C GLY A 8 -16.90 8.73 23.48
N ILE A 9 -15.80 9.19 22.89
CA ILE A 9 -15.69 10.51 22.26
C ILE A 9 -15.41 10.36 20.77
N TYR A 10 -16.07 11.17 19.95
CA TYR A 10 -15.74 11.26 18.52
C TYR A 10 -14.50 12.13 18.32
N GLY A 11 -13.45 11.56 17.71
CA GLY A 11 -12.17 12.25 17.49
C GLY A 11 -12.17 13.29 16.36
N GLY A 12 -13.30 13.49 15.68
CA GLY A 12 -13.39 14.40 14.54
C GLY A 12 -12.72 13.87 13.28
N ARG A 13 -12.69 14.69 12.22
CA ARG A 13 -12.15 14.31 10.90
C ARG A 13 -10.70 13.84 10.91
N ALA A 14 -9.88 14.39 11.80
CA ALA A 14 -8.47 14.02 11.90
C ALA A 14 -8.24 12.61 12.50
N ALA A 15 -9.25 12.06 13.17
CA ALA A 15 -9.21 10.71 13.74
C ALA A 15 -9.95 9.67 12.86
N GLU A 16 -10.55 10.10 11.74
CA GLU A 16 -11.21 9.19 10.81
C GLU A 16 -10.16 8.30 10.14
N GLY A 17 -10.38 6.99 10.22
CA GLY A 17 -9.51 6.00 9.60
C GLY A 17 -10.18 4.65 9.53
N TYR A 18 -9.52 3.73 8.84
CA TYR A 18 -9.96 2.36 8.64
C TYR A 18 -8.77 1.42 8.86
N ALA A 19 -8.95 0.36 9.64
CA ALA A 19 -7.93 -0.65 9.84
C ALA A 19 -8.07 -1.74 8.77
N LEU A 20 -7.14 -1.80 7.82
CA LEU A 20 -7.07 -2.85 6.81
C LEU A 20 -6.24 -4.01 7.33
N SER A 21 -6.79 -5.21 7.26
CA SER A 21 -6.02 -6.43 7.50
C SER A 21 -5.69 -7.08 6.17
N LEU A 22 -4.40 -7.19 5.89
CA LEU A 22 -3.85 -7.86 4.72
C LEU A 22 -3.21 -9.17 5.16
N ALA A 23 -3.25 -10.18 4.30
CA ALA A 23 -2.59 -11.45 4.55
C ALA A 23 -2.04 -12.04 3.27
N ILE A 24 -0.92 -12.75 3.39
CA ILE A 24 -0.39 -13.60 2.33
C ILE A 24 -1.19 -14.91 2.35
N PRO A 25 -1.86 -15.29 1.25
CA PRO A 25 -2.67 -16.51 1.21
C PRO A 25 -1.82 -17.78 1.41
N GLU A 26 -2.24 -18.68 2.29
CA GLU A 26 -1.52 -19.95 2.57
C GLU A 26 -1.48 -20.89 1.36
N ASP A 27 -2.38 -20.71 0.39
CA ASP A 27 -2.44 -21.46 -0.87
C ASP A 27 -1.57 -20.86 -1.98
N ASP A 28 -0.84 -19.77 -1.70
CA ASP A 28 0.11 -19.18 -2.64
C ASP A 28 1.32 -20.10 -2.87
N VAL A 29 1.68 -20.28 -4.14
CA VAL A 29 2.81 -21.15 -4.53
C VAL A 29 4.14 -20.68 -3.92
N ASN A 30 4.28 -19.38 -3.70
CA ASN A 30 5.47 -18.76 -3.13
C ASN A 30 5.25 -18.36 -1.66
N TYR A 31 4.30 -18.99 -0.96
CA TYR A 31 3.93 -18.63 0.42
C TYR A 31 5.15 -18.57 1.36
N ASP A 32 5.96 -19.63 1.39
CA ASP A 32 7.11 -19.73 2.31
C ASP A 32 8.14 -18.62 2.04
N ASP A 33 8.44 -18.33 0.77
CA ASP A 33 9.39 -17.27 0.41
C ASP A 33 8.84 -15.87 0.73
N LYS A 34 7.54 -15.63 0.53
CA LYS A 34 6.89 -14.37 0.89
C LYS A 34 6.85 -14.17 2.40
N ALA A 35 6.51 -15.23 3.15
CA ALA A 35 6.48 -15.21 4.61
C ALA A 35 7.87 -14.87 5.16
N ASP A 36 8.91 -15.51 4.63
CA ASP A 36 10.28 -15.27 5.01
C ASP A 36 10.74 -13.82 4.74
N VAL A 37 10.45 -13.29 3.55
CA VAL A 37 10.74 -11.88 3.22
C VAL A 37 10.01 -10.91 4.16
N ALA A 38 8.75 -11.19 4.50
CA ALA A 38 8.00 -10.37 5.45
C ALA A 38 8.62 -10.41 6.86
N GLU A 39 8.96 -11.60 7.36
CA GLU A 39 9.53 -11.81 8.69
C GLU A 39 10.90 -11.14 8.86
N LEU A 40 11.76 -11.24 7.83
CA LEU A 40 13.06 -10.56 7.81
C LEU A 40 12.94 -9.03 7.95
N ASN A 41 11.80 -8.46 7.59
CA ASN A 41 11.51 -7.03 7.66
C ASN A 41 10.59 -6.66 8.85
N GLY A 42 10.42 -7.57 9.80
CA GLY A 42 9.65 -7.33 11.03
C GLY A 42 8.13 -7.34 10.83
N LEU A 43 7.66 -7.91 9.73
CA LEU A 43 6.25 -8.04 9.40
C LEU A 43 5.80 -9.50 9.50
N GLY A 44 4.53 -9.72 9.83
CA GLY A 44 3.92 -11.04 9.81
C GLY A 44 3.27 -11.40 8.47
N VAL A 45 2.87 -12.67 8.32
CA VAL A 45 2.05 -13.15 7.19
C VAL A 45 0.64 -12.54 7.17
N SER A 46 0.18 -11.97 8.28
CA SER A 46 -1.00 -11.13 8.35
C SER A 46 -0.67 -9.85 9.10
N GLN A 47 -0.95 -8.70 8.49
CA GLN A 47 -0.63 -7.39 9.02
C GLN A 47 -1.83 -6.46 8.95
N THR A 48 -2.01 -5.68 10.02
CA THR A 48 -3.04 -4.63 10.08
C THR A 48 -2.41 -3.27 9.87
N PHE A 49 -2.87 -2.56 8.84
CA PHE A 49 -2.44 -1.22 8.51
C PHE A 49 -3.57 -0.23 8.76
N LEU A 50 -3.25 0.92 9.34
CA LEU A 50 -4.23 1.99 9.60
C LEU A 50 -4.23 2.99 8.45
N CYS A 51 -5.34 3.08 7.72
CA CYS A 51 -5.56 4.07 6.67
C CYS A 51 -6.25 5.29 7.26
N ARG A 52 -5.63 6.46 7.24
CA ARG A 52 -6.24 7.70 7.75
C ARG A 52 -6.82 8.54 6.64
N ALA A 53 -7.94 9.21 6.90
CA ALA A 53 -8.52 10.16 5.98
C ALA A 53 -7.74 11.49 6.02
N GLY A 54 -6.90 11.78 5.01
CA GLY A 54 -6.38 13.15 4.80
C GLY A 54 -4.86 13.32 4.61
N GLY A 55 -4.24 12.57 3.69
CA GLY A 55 -2.86 12.83 3.23
C GLY A 55 -2.60 12.15 1.88
N GLU A 56 -1.44 12.40 1.26
CA GLU A 56 -0.95 11.60 0.13
C GLU A 56 -0.86 10.14 0.58
N MET A 57 -1.93 9.39 0.29
CA MET A 57 -2.31 8.07 0.78
C MET A 57 -2.41 7.87 2.31
N GLY A 58 -1.66 8.59 3.16
CA GLY A 58 -1.74 8.42 4.63
C GLY A 58 -1.52 6.99 5.10
N LEU A 59 -0.87 6.17 4.26
CA LEU A 59 -0.58 4.77 4.51
C LEU A 59 0.80 4.65 5.15
N ASP A 60 0.95 3.59 5.94
CA ASP A 60 2.24 3.17 6.47
C ASP A 60 3.25 2.99 5.31
N PRO A 61 4.52 3.42 5.44
CA PRO A 61 5.55 3.21 4.42
C PRO A 61 5.70 1.74 3.99
N ASP A 62 5.36 0.79 4.86
CA ASP A 62 5.46 -0.64 4.58
C ASP A 62 4.18 -1.22 3.93
N PHE A 63 3.11 -0.43 3.82
CA PHE A 63 1.85 -0.87 3.20
C PHE A 63 2.01 -1.29 1.74
N LEU A 64 2.60 -0.41 0.91
CA LEU A 64 2.78 -0.66 -0.52
C LEU A 64 3.76 -1.81 -0.79
N PRO A 65 4.94 -1.86 -0.15
CA PRO A 65 5.85 -3.01 -0.25
C PRO A 65 5.17 -4.33 0.13
N TYR A 66 4.40 -4.34 1.21
CA TYR A 66 3.67 -5.54 1.64
C TYR A 66 2.64 -5.99 0.60
N MET A 67 1.87 -5.04 0.04
CA MET A 67 0.91 -5.33 -1.03
C MET A 67 1.58 -5.90 -2.28
N ARG A 68 2.74 -5.35 -2.68
CA ARG A 68 3.53 -5.87 -3.81
C ARG A 68 4.04 -7.27 -3.52
N LEU A 69 4.54 -7.52 -2.32
CA LEU A 69 4.98 -8.85 -1.90
C LEU A 69 3.84 -9.86 -1.97
N ALA A 70 2.66 -9.51 -1.44
CA ALA A 70 1.48 -10.37 -1.47
C ALA A 70 1.05 -10.70 -2.90
N ASN A 71 1.10 -9.73 -3.82
CA ASN A 71 0.71 -9.91 -5.24
C ASN A 71 1.89 -10.34 -6.14
N CYS A 72 3.10 -10.52 -5.61
CA CYS A 72 4.27 -10.94 -6.37
C CYS A 72 4.09 -12.38 -6.86
N SER A 73 4.00 -12.56 -8.17
CA SER A 73 3.71 -13.88 -8.78
C SER A 73 4.19 -13.90 -10.23
N GLY A 74 4.11 -15.08 -10.86
CA GLY A 74 4.40 -15.23 -12.28
C GLY A 74 5.81 -14.76 -12.66
N THR A 75 5.89 -13.79 -13.57
CA THR A 75 7.14 -13.23 -14.09
C THR A 75 7.95 -12.47 -13.04
N ASP A 76 7.31 -11.92 -12.01
CA ASP A 76 7.99 -11.16 -10.95
C ASP A 76 8.43 -12.06 -9.78
N ALA A 77 8.07 -13.34 -9.79
CA ALA A 77 8.42 -14.27 -8.71
C ALA A 77 9.94 -14.47 -8.54
N PHE A 78 10.75 -14.16 -9.56
CA PHE A 78 12.21 -14.25 -9.45
C PHE A 78 12.77 -13.35 -8.34
N HIS A 79 12.06 -12.28 -7.95
CA HIS A 79 12.45 -11.45 -6.81
C HIS A 79 12.49 -12.22 -5.49
N LEU A 80 11.78 -13.33 -5.39
CA LEU A 80 11.73 -14.18 -4.20
C LEU A 80 12.83 -15.25 -4.17
N GLU A 81 13.65 -15.35 -5.22
CA GLU A 81 14.75 -16.29 -5.25
C GLU A 81 15.79 -15.98 -4.16
N SER A 82 16.46 -17.03 -3.66
CA SER A 82 17.43 -16.92 -2.57
C SER A 82 18.57 -15.93 -2.85
N LEU A 83 18.88 -15.66 -4.13
CA LEU A 83 19.87 -14.66 -4.53
C LEU A 83 19.48 -13.24 -4.06
N PHE A 84 18.19 -12.92 -4.09
CA PHE A 84 17.67 -11.61 -3.75
C PHE A 84 17.10 -11.54 -2.35
N ARG A 85 17.15 -12.61 -1.55
CA ARG A 85 16.53 -12.68 -0.22
C ARG A 85 16.77 -11.44 0.67
N ASN A 86 17.98 -10.90 0.67
CA ASN A 86 18.33 -9.72 1.47
C ASN A 86 17.93 -8.37 0.82
N GLU A 87 17.69 -8.37 -0.48
CA GLU A 87 17.29 -7.20 -1.30
C GLU A 87 15.79 -7.24 -1.66
N ALA A 88 15.14 -8.37 -1.35
CA ALA A 88 13.72 -8.72 -1.45
C ALA A 88 12.81 -7.51 -1.28
N TRP A 89 12.91 -6.99 -0.08
CA TRP A 89 12.08 -5.91 0.42
C TRP A 89 12.36 -4.58 -0.26
N ASP A 90 13.63 -4.29 -0.56
CA ASP A 90 14.01 -3.06 -1.25
C ASP A 90 13.48 -3.04 -2.68
N HIS A 91 13.41 -4.21 -3.34
CA HIS A 91 12.71 -4.33 -4.62
C HIS A 91 11.21 -4.03 -4.47
N MET A 92 10.57 -4.49 -3.40
CA MET A 92 9.17 -4.19 -3.12
C MET A 92 8.92 -2.70 -2.81
N ARG A 93 9.95 -1.89 -2.48
CA ARG A 93 9.78 -0.45 -2.28
C ARG A 93 9.52 0.30 -3.58
N VAL A 94 9.94 -0.25 -4.72
CA VAL A 94 9.64 0.29 -6.06
C VAL A 94 8.55 -0.51 -6.76
N PRO A 95 7.83 0.07 -7.72
CA PRO A 95 6.92 -0.68 -8.58
C PRO A 95 7.65 -1.81 -9.31
N LEU A 96 7.17 -3.06 -9.25
CA LEU A 96 7.87 -4.20 -9.85
C LEU A 96 7.71 -4.24 -11.37
N SER A 97 6.47 -4.43 -11.80
CA SER A 97 6.04 -4.46 -13.20
C SER A 97 4.66 -3.83 -13.33
N GLU A 98 4.27 -3.46 -14.55
CA GLU A 98 2.94 -2.92 -14.81
C GLU A 98 1.85 -3.93 -14.45
N GLU A 99 2.09 -5.23 -14.71
CA GLU A 99 1.15 -6.31 -14.40
C GLU A 99 0.97 -6.49 -12.89
N SER A 100 2.06 -6.51 -12.12
CA SER A 100 2.00 -6.64 -10.67
C SER A 100 1.34 -5.41 -10.02
N GLU A 101 1.66 -4.20 -10.48
CA GLU A 101 1.03 -2.98 -9.96
C GLU A 101 -0.46 -2.89 -10.34
N ALA A 102 -0.84 -3.36 -11.53
CA ALA A 102 -2.24 -3.48 -11.90
C ALA A 102 -2.98 -4.47 -11.00
N ALA A 103 -2.36 -5.60 -10.66
CA ALA A 103 -2.91 -6.58 -9.72
C ALA A 103 -3.09 -5.99 -8.31
N VAL A 104 -2.08 -5.27 -7.80
CA VAL A 104 -2.17 -4.55 -6.51
C VAL A 104 -3.34 -3.56 -6.51
N CYS A 105 -3.45 -2.72 -7.55
CA CYS A 105 -4.52 -1.74 -7.66
C CYS A 105 -5.89 -2.42 -7.71
N LYS A 106 -6.02 -3.48 -8.53
CA LYS A 106 -7.26 -4.24 -8.68
C LYS A 106 -7.69 -4.87 -7.35
N THR A 107 -6.80 -5.59 -6.67
CA THR A 107 -7.06 -6.23 -5.38
C THR A 107 -7.56 -5.21 -4.34
N MET A 108 -6.95 -4.02 -4.29
CA MET A 108 -7.38 -2.96 -3.38
C MET A 108 -8.74 -2.37 -3.72
N ILE A 109 -8.98 -2.06 -5.00
CA ILE A 109 -10.24 -1.49 -5.46
C ILE A 109 -11.39 -2.48 -5.21
N GLU A 110 -11.21 -3.74 -5.60
CA GLU A 110 -12.22 -4.79 -5.41
C GLU A 110 -12.49 -5.04 -3.92
N GLY A 111 -11.45 -5.08 -3.08
CA GLY A 111 -11.60 -5.22 -1.63
C GLY A 111 -12.35 -4.05 -1.00
N CYS A 112 -12.02 -2.81 -1.39
CA CYS A 112 -12.72 -1.62 -0.91
C CYS A 112 -14.18 -1.59 -1.38
N ASP A 113 -14.45 -1.89 -2.65
CA ASP A 113 -15.79 -1.89 -3.22
C ASP A 113 -16.67 -2.96 -2.56
N ALA A 114 -16.13 -4.15 -2.26
CA ALA A 114 -16.83 -5.21 -1.54
C ALA A 114 -17.26 -4.78 -0.13
N VAL A 115 -16.36 -4.14 0.62
CA VAL A 115 -16.67 -3.63 1.97
C VAL A 115 -17.67 -2.47 1.89
N LEU A 116 -17.48 -1.52 0.97
CA LEU A 116 -18.39 -0.39 0.78
C LEU A 116 -19.80 -0.85 0.43
N ALA A 117 -19.95 -1.83 -0.47
CA ALA A 117 -21.25 -2.39 -0.86
C ALA A 117 -22.00 -3.00 0.35
N GLY A 118 -21.28 -3.65 1.27
CA GLY A 118 -21.85 -4.20 2.51
C GLY A 118 -22.40 -3.14 3.48
N THR A 119 -21.91 -1.89 3.39
CA THR A 119 -22.32 -0.79 4.29
C THR A 119 -23.47 0.07 3.75
N GLU A 120 -23.94 -0.17 2.53
CA GLU A 120 -24.90 0.70 1.83
C GLU A 120 -26.28 0.75 2.53
N SER A 121 -26.70 -0.34 3.18
CA SER A 121 -28.02 -0.48 3.82
C SER A 121 -28.26 0.51 4.98
N PHE A 122 -27.21 0.89 5.72
CA PHE A 122 -27.31 1.78 6.88
C PHE A 122 -26.93 3.23 6.55
N ARG A 123 -26.48 3.48 5.31
CA ARG A 123 -25.87 4.75 4.88
C ARG A 123 -26.82 5.94 4.95
N SER A 124 -28.08 5.75 4.61
CA SER A 124 -29.10 6.81 4.66
C SER A 124 -29.48 7.15 6.10
N GLU A 125 -29.62 6.13 6.95
CA GLU A 125 -29.91 6.27 8.37
C GLU A 125 -28.78 7.00 9.10
N ASP A 126 -27.52 6.61 8.86
CA ASP A 126 -26.35 7.24 9.47
C ASP A 126 -26.25 8.72 9.12
N ARG A 127 -26.55 9.09 7.87
CA ARG A 127 -26.61 10.50 7.47
C ARG A 127 -27.74 11.27 8.12
N ALA A 128 -28.90 10.64 8.35
CA ALA A 128 -29.99 11.28 9.08
C ALA A 128 -29.60 11.55 10.53
N VAL A 129 -29.06 10.53 11.22
CA VAL A 129 -28.58 10.64 12.61
C VAL A 129 -27.47 11.69 12.73
N CYS A 130 -26.52 11.72 11.80
CA CYS A 130 -25.45 12.73 11.80
C CYS A 130 -25.97 14.16 11.59
N ARG A 131 -27.06 14.34 10.82
CA ARG A 131 -27.68 15.65 10.56
C ARG A 131 -28.50 16.17 11.75
N GLU A 132 -29.20 15.27 12.45
CA GLU A 132 -29.98 15.62 13.64
C GLU A 132 -29.09 16.14 14.78
N GLY A 133 -27.84 15.68 14.83
CA GLY A 133 -26.78 16.28 15.64
C GLY A 133 -26.92 16.07 17.16
N LEU A 134 -25.96 16.64 17.89
CA LEU A 134 -25.90 16.65 19.35
C LEU A 134 -26.87 17.69 19.93
N ALA A 135 -28.09 17.27 20.27
CA ALA A 135 -28.96 18.06 21.15
C ALA A 135 -28.52 17.88 22.63
N GLY A 136 -27.40 18.48 23.02
CA GLY A 136 -26.87 18.43 24.40
C GLY A 136 -25.79 17.36 24.61
N GLY A 137 -24.93 17.57 25.61
CA GLY A 137 -23.68 16.82 25.84
C GLY A 137 -23.81 15.29 25.99
N HIS A 138 -22.67 14.61 25.76
CA HIS A 138 -22.51 13.18 25.44
C HIS A 138 -23.26 12.78 24.17
N ALA A 139 -22.51 12.44 23.12
CA ALA A 139 -23.12 11.89 21.91
C ALA A 139 -23.80 10.56 22.30
N PRO A 140 -25.11 10.41 22.04
CA PRO A 140 -25.76 9.12 22.21
C PRO A 140 -24.94 8.06 21.48
N ARG A 141 -24.81 6.85 22.04
CA ARG A 141 -24.03 5.76 21.41
C ARG A 141 -24.38 5.56 19.92
N ARG A 142 -25.65 5.79 19.56
CA ARG A 142 -26.13 5.78 18.17
C ARG A 142 -25.47 6.84 17.28
N LEU A 143 -25.30 8.06 17.76
CA LEU A 143 -24.62 9.13 17.03
C LEU A 143 -23.12 8.85 16.91
N LEU A 144 -22.46 8.39 17.98
CA LEU A 144 -21.05 7.98 17.91
C LEU A 144 -20.82 6.88 16.87
N ALA A 145 -21.67 5.85 16.88
CA ALA A 145 -21.60 4.77 15.90
C ALA A 145 -21.81 5.28 14.47
N ALA A 146 -22.81 6.14 14.24
CA ALA A 146 -23.08 6.72 12.92
C ALA A 146 -21.90 7.57 12.43
N LEU A 147 -21.30 8.39 13.31
CA LEU A 147 -20.14 9.22 12.98
C LEU A 147 -18.91 8.37 12.66
N GLN A 148 -18.63 7.34 13.47
CA GLN A 148 -17.53 6.41 13.26
C GLN A 148 -17.65 5.69 11.92
N ARG A 149 -18.82 5.08 11.64
CA ARG A 149 -19.08 4.38 10.37
C ARG A 149 -18.95 5.30 9.16
N GLU A 150 -19.46 6.52 9.25
CA GLU A 150 -19.36 7.49 8.16
C GLU A 150 -17.91 7.98 7.95
N GLY A 151 -17.11 8.06 9.02
CA GLY A 151 -15.67 8.32 8.96
C GLY A 151 -14.88 7.19 8.31
N GLU A 152 -15.10 5.96 8.76
CA GLU A 152 -14.52 4.73 8.19
C GLU A 152 -14.83 4.61 6.70
N ARG A 153 -16.10 4.80 6.32
CA ARG A 153 -16.55 4.77 4.94
C ARG A 153 -15.85 5.82 4.08
N ARG A 154 -15.62 7.02 4.63
CA ARG A 154 -14.91 8.11 3.93
C ARG A 154 -13.43 7.78 3.75
N ALA A 155 -12.78 7.25 4.77
CA ALA A 155 -11.40 6.80 4.69
C ALA A 155 -11.24 5.70 3.62
N LEU A 156 -12.13 4.71 3.61
CA LEU A 156 -12.12 3.61 2.65
C LEU A 156 -12.39 4.08 1.21
N ALA A 157 -13.37 4.99 1.02
CA ALA A 157 -13.63 5.57 -0.29
C ALA A 157 -12.44 6.38 -0.82
N GLY A 158 -11.80 7.18 0.05
CA GLY A 158 -10.59 7.92 -0.31
C GLY A 158 -9.43 7.01 -0.72
N LEU A 159 -9.28 5.87 -0.03
CA LEU A 159 -8.28 4.87 -0.39
C LEU A 159 -8.57 4.23 -1.76
N ARG A 160 -9.83 3.83 -1.99
CA ARG A 160 -10.29 3.30 -3.28
C ARG A 160 -10.00 4.27 -4.42
N ASP A 161 -10.29 5.55 -4.23
CA ASP A 161 -10.04 6.58 -5.24
C ASP A 161 -8.54 6.83 -5.46
N ALA A 162 -7.71 6.74 -4.42
CA ALA A 162 -6.25 6.81 -4.55
C ALA A 162 -5.69 5.65 -5.39
N PHE A 163 -6.20 4.43 -5.19
CA PHE A 163 -5.81 3.28 -6.00
C PHE A 163 -6.35 3.35 -7.43
N ALA A 164 -7.53 3.92 -7.66
CA ALA A 164 -8.03 4.19 -9.00
C ALA A 164 -7.15 5.21 -9.75
N ALA A 165 -6.76 6.30 -9.08
CA ALA A 165 -5.82 7.28 -9.65
C ALA A 165 -4.44 6.66 -9.93
N ARG A 166 -3.96 5.79 -9.03
CA ARG A 166 -2.71 5.04 -9.25
C ARG A 166 -2.82 4.11 -10.47
N GLN A 167 -3.95 3.45 -10.64
CA GLN A 167 -4.21 2.57 -11.79
C GLN A 167 -4.15 3.32 -13.12
N GLU A 168 -4.66 4.56 -13.16
CA GLU A 168 -4.55 5.43 -14.34
C GLU A 168 -3.10 5.87 -14.61
N ALA A 169 -2.28 6.00 -13.55
CA ALA A 169 -0.89 6.42 -13.64
C ALA A 169 0.10 5.30 -13.99
N LEU A 170 -0.34 4.03 -14.07
CA LEU A 170 0.53 2.88 -14.37
C LEU A 170 1.48 3.09 -15.56
N PRO A 171 1.06 3.65 -16.71
CA PRO A 171 1.95 3.83 -17.86
C PRO A 171 3.10 4.83 -17.61
N THR A 172 3.00 5.63 -16.56
CA THR A 172 3.97 6.69 -16.20
C THR A 172 4.87 6.31 -15.03
N LEU A 173 4.63 5.16 -14.39
CA LEU A 173 5.43 4.71 -13.27
C LEU A 173 6.81 4.22 -13.74
N GLU A 174 7.82 4.47 -12.91
CA GLU A 174 9.13 3.87 -13.09
C GLU A 174 9.18 2.52 -12.37
N TYR A 175 9.46 1.46 -13.12
CA TYR A 175 9.46 0.09 -12.64
C TYR A 175 10.86 -0.38 -12.24
N TYR A 176 10.92 -1.51 -11.53
CA TYR A 176 12.15 -2.13 -11.02
C TYR A 176 13.22 -2.25 -12.11
N ALA A 177 12.86 -2.71 -13.31
CA ALA A 177 13.82 -2.85 -14.41
C ALA A 177 14.50 -1.51 -14.76
N THR A 178 13.73 -0.43 -14.85
CA THR A 178 14.24 0.91 -15.13
C THR A 178 15.07 1.44 -13.97
N TRP A 179 14.59 1.27 -12.73
CA TRP A 179 15.30 1.68 -11.53
C TRP A 179 16.64 0.95 -11.39
N ARG A 180 16.66 -0.35 -11.64
CA ARG A 180 17.86 -1.19 -11.60
C ARG A 180 18.88 -0.72 -12.63
N LEU A 181 18.45 -0.41 -13.86
CA LEU A 181 19.35 0.13 -14.89
C LEU A 181 19.96 1.48 -14.48
N LYS A 182 19.17 2.36 -13.85
CA LYS A 182 19.69 3.65 -13.34
C LYS A 182 20.71 3.45 -12.22
N SER A 183 20.49 2.45 -11.35
CA SER A 183 21.40 2.13 -10.25
C SER A 183 22.78 1.62 -10.72
N LEU A 184 22.91 1.21 -11.99
CA LEU A 184 24.18 0.71 -12.53
C LEU A 184 25.23 1.81 -12.75
N SER A 185 24.86 3.11 -12.66
CA SER A 185 25.77 4.26 -12.80
C SER A 185 26.85 4.05 -13.87
N LEU A 186 26.42 3.60 -15.07
CA LEU A 186 27.33 3.17 -16.15
C LEU A 186 28.20 4.30 -16.72
N ILE A 187 27.89 5.54 -16.36
CA ILE A 187 28.59 6.76 -16.73
C ILE A 187 28.86 7.49 -15.41
N ASP A 188 30.12 7.87 -15.19
CA ASP A 188 30.50 8.69 -14.04
C ASP A 188 30.03 10.15 -14.19
N GLU A 189 30.26 10.97 -13.17
CA GLU A 189 29.89 12.39 -13.19
C GLU A 189 30.64 13.20 -14.27
N ASP A 190 31.77 12.67 -14.77
CA ASP A 190 32.61 13.28 -15.80
C ASP A 190 32.22 12.85 -17.22
N GLY A 191 31.22 11.97 -17.37
CA GLY A 191 30.76 11.47 -18.67
C GLY A 191 31.60 10.33 -19.23
N GLU A 192 32.54 9.79 -18.45
CA GLU A 192 33.36 8.65 -18.81
C GLU A 192 32.67 7.35 -18.41
N SER A 193 32.79 6.33 -19.27
CA SER A 193 32.32 5.00 -18.91
C SER A 193 33.31 4.38 -17.91
N THR A 194 32.82 3.65 -16.92
CA THR A 194 33.66 2.91 -15.96
C THR A 194 34.65 1.96 -16.64
N TYR A 195 34.43 1.63 -17.92
CA TYR A 195 35.25 0.73 -18.73
C TYR A 195 36.14 1.42 -19.78
N SER A 196 36.18 2.77 -19.87
CA SER A 196 36.99 3.46 -20.89
C SER A 196 38.51 3.46 -20.60
N GLY A 197 38.91 3.12 -19.36
CA GLY A 197 40.30 3.24 -18.90
C GLY A 197 41.32 2.18 -19.34
N ASN A 198 40.97 1.17 -20.14
CA ASN A 198 41.87 0.04 -20.44
C ASN A 198 42.19 -0.21 -21.93
N TYR A 199 41.85 0.71 -22.82
CA TYR A 199 42.34 0.67 -24.21
C TYR A 199 43.34 1.80 -24.47
N ASP A 200 44.38 1.89 -23.63
CA ASP A 200 45.60 2.56 -24.09
C ASP A 200 46.25 1.65 -25.13
N SER A 201 45.98 1.97 -26.39
CA SER A 201 46.70 1.47 -27.56
C SER A 201 48.06 2.16 -27.62
N SER A 202 48.88 1.99 -26.57
CA SER A 202 50.28 2.37 -26.62
C SER A 202 50.99 1.39 -27.55
N GLY A 203 51.29 1.90 -28.75
CA GLY A 203 51.92 1.19 -29.85
C GLY A 203 53.15 0.40 -29.44
N ILE A 204 53.13 -0.88 -29.79
CA ILE A 204 54.34 -1.68 -29.92
C ILE A 204 54.84 -1.46 -31.35
N TRP A 205 55.91 -0.67 -31.47
CA TRP A 205 56.78 -0.59 -32.64
C TRP A 205 57.61 -1.87 -32.78
#